data_AF-A0A366LDF4-F1
#
_entry.id   AF-A0A366LDF4-F1
#
_cell.length_a   1.000
_cell.length_b   1.000
_cell.length_c   1.000
_cell.angle_alpha   90.00
_cell.angle_beta   90.00
_cell.angle_gamma   90.00
#
_symmetry.space_group_name_H-M   'P 1'
#
loop_
_entity.id
_entity.type
_entity.pdbx_description
1 polymer ?
#
loop_
_entity_poly.entity_id
_entity_poly.type
_entity_poly.pdbx_seq_one_letter_code
_entity_poly.pdbx_strand_id
1 'polypeptide(L)'
;MKPIFTLSLVVFTILSLFSCKKVKQGVRTTVKGYVIDSAKNKRLANAKVMLLGCKILSVNGSRSCSDQLMDVTADQNVNFSMDFTAEGNYHSYDVAMVENEDYVRPRSIYSYQLVAGKENNIKIRGIEMNVMEMHLKVSKTTANSMVLFVNYKRLALPAKPIDTILHFKIVPEEFNDFYFFAYYPLDVSRGLRETLRLGKEPVVYYEKIVEDTDVLSRNVF
;
A
#
# COMPACT_ATOMS: atom_id res chain seq x y z
N MET A 1 -37.85 -26.18 42.38
CA MET A 1 -36.69 -25.29 42.12
C MET A 1 -35.66 -25.97 41.21
N LYS A 2 -35.82 -25.97 39.88
CA LYS A 2 -34.72 -26.25 38.92
C LYS A 2 -34.82 -25.49 37.58
N PRO A 3 -35.22 -24.20 37.50
CA PRO A 3 -35.12 -23.44 36.25
C PRO A 3 -33.69 -22.89 35.98
N ILE A 4 -32.85 -22.79 37.02
CA ILE A 4 -31.52 -22.17 36.93
C ILE A 4 -30.52 -23.07 36.18
N PHE A 5 -30.59 -24.39 36.38
CA PHE A 5 -29.67 -25.33 35.73
C PHE A 5 -29.89 -25.42 34.22
N THR A 6 -31.15 -25.38 33.77
CA THR A 6 -31.51 -25.42 32.35
C THR A 6 -31.10 -24.13 31.63
N LEU A 7 -31.25 -22.97 32.28
CA LEU A 7 -30.85 -21.68 31.71
C LEU A 7 -29.33 -21.55 31.56
N SER A 8 -28.56 -21.97 32.57
CA SER A 8 -27.08 -21.96 32.50
C SER A 8 -26.54 -22.89 31.41
N LEU A 9 -27.15 -24.06 31.21
CA LEU A 9 -26.73 -25.02 30.17
C LEU A 9 -26.98 -24.46 28.75
N VAL A 10 -28.11 -23.78 28.54
CA VAL A 10 -28.45 -23.14 27.26
C VAL A 10 -27.51 -21.97 26.96
N VAL A 11 -27.18 -21.14 27.94
CA VAL A 11 -26.22 -20.04 27.77
C VAL A 11 -24.82 -20.56 27.44
N PHE A 12 -24.37 -21.65 28.07
CA PHE A 12 -23.07 -22.27 27.79
C PHE A 12 -22.99 -22.92 26.40
N THR A 13 -24.08 -23.52 25.93
CA THR A 13 -24.15 -24.10 24.56
C THR A 13 -24.27 -23.04 23.49
N ILE A 14 -24.98 -21.94 23.75
CA ILE A 14 -25.03 -20.80 22.83
C ILE A 14 -23.66 -20.12 22.76
N LEU A 15 -22.96 -19.91 23.88
CA LEU A 15 -21.61 -19.34 23.91
C LEU A 15 -20.56 -20.22 23.19
N SER A 16 -20.70 -21.55 23.23
CA SER A 16 -19.78 -22.45 22.51
C SER A 16 -20.04 -22.50 21.01
N LEU A 17 -21.27 -22.25 20.55
CA LEU A 17 -21.62 -22.14 19.13
C LEU A 17 -21.09 -20.85 18.47
N PHE A 18 -20.83 -19.79 19.24
CA PHE A 18 -20.19 -18.55 18.77
C PHE A 18 -18.66 -18.57 18.84
N SER A 19 -18.04 -19.70 19.20
CA SER A 19 -16.60 -19.85 19.15
C SER A 19 -16.15 -19.87 17.69
N CYS A 20 -15.62 -18.74 17.22
CA CYS A 20 -15.11 -18.64 15.88
C CYS A 20 -13.93 -19.60 15.71
N LYS A 21 -14.11 -20.62 14.86
CA LYS A 21 -13.18 -21.74 14.81
C LYS A 21 -11.93 -21.38 14.02
N LYS A 22 -10.77 -21.55 14.64
CA LYS A 22 -9.47 -21.45 13.96
C LYS A 22 -9.31 -22.56 12.91
N VAL A 23 -8.54 -22.29 11.86
CA VAL A 23 -8.15 -23.32 10.89
C VAL A 23 -7.40 -24.40 11.65
N LYS A 24 -7.75 -25.67 11.45
CA LYS A 24 -7.12 -26.78 12.17
C LYS A 24 -5.63 -26.86 11.81
N GLN A 25 -4.78 -27.11 12.80
CA GLN A 25 -3.36 -27.39 12.57
C GLN A 25 -3.17 -28.59 11.65
N GLY A 26 -2.14 -28.54 10.79
CA GLY A 26 -1.80 -29.61 9.85
C GLY A 26 -2.58 -29.57 8.53
N VAL A 27 -3.53 -28.63 8.38
CA VAL A 27 -4.25 -28.46 7.11
C VAL A 27 -3.32 -27.84 6.07
N ARG A 28 -2.94 -28.62 5.06
CA ARG A 28 -2.14 -28.16 3.92
C ARG A 28 -3.00 -27.39 2.93
N THR A 29 -2.54 -26.22 2.51
CA THR A 29 -3.20 -25.36 1.54
C THR A 29 -2.19 -24.97 0.47
N THR A 30 -2.61 -25.07 -0.79
CA THR A 30 -1.81 -24.65 -1.95
C THR A 30 -2.47 -23.42 -2.56
N VAL A 31 -1.66 -22.44 -2.94
CA VAL A 31 -2.12 -21.24 -3.64
C VAL A 31 -1.30 -21.08 -4.90
N LYS A 32 -1.97 -21.01 -6.04
CA LYS A 32 -1.38 -20.77 -7.36
C LYS A 32 -2.06 -19.57 -7.98
N GLY A 33 -1.36 -18.85 -8.83
CA GLY A 33 -1.97 -17.67 -9.43
C GLY A 33 -1.01 -16.80 -10.21
N TYR A 34 -1.49 -15.61 -10.53
CA TYR A 34 -0.71 -14.55 -11.13
C TYR A 34 -1.21 -13.20 -10.64
N VAL A 35 -0.34 -12.19 -10.76
CA VAL A 35 -0.70 -10.80 -10.51
C VAL A 35 -1.01 -10.13 -11.85
N ILE A 36 -2.15 -9.45 -11.95
CA ILE A 36 -2.53 -8.67 -13.11
C ILE A 36 -2.44 -7.17 -12.81
N ASP A 37 -1.92 -6.41 -13.76
CA ASP A 37 -2.05 -4.97 -13.83
C ASP A 37 -3.51 -4.62 -14.12
N SER A 38 -4.21 -4.01 -13.16
CA SER A 38 -5.61 -3.62 -13.36
C SER A 38 -5.78 -2.45 -14.34
N ALA A 39 -4.75 -1.64 -14.57
CA ALA A 39 -4.79 -0.52 -15.53
C ALA A 39 -4.41 -0.99 -16.93
N LYS A 40 -3.33 -1.78 -17.05
CA LYS A 40 -2.77 -2.20 -18.36
C LYS A 40 -3.27 -3.57 -18.84
N ASN A 41 -4.04 -4.29 -18.02
CA ASN A 41 -4.53 -5.64 -18.30
C ASN A 41 -3.43 -6.63 -18.74
N LYS A 42 -2.25 -6.53 -18.14
CA LYS A 42 -1.10 -7.42 -18.39
C LYS A 42 -0.69 -8.16 -17.11
N ARG A 43 -0.03 -9.31 -17.23
CA ARG A 43 0.53 -9.98 -16.03
C ARG A 43 1.80 -9.25 -15.56
N LEU A 44 2.00 -9.16 -14.25
CA LEU A 44 3.12 -8.44 -13.64
C LEU A 44 4.26 -9.37 -13.26
N ALA A 45 5.37 -9.29 -13.99
CA ALA A 45 6.59 -10.04 -13.73
C ALA A 45 7.25 -9.57 -12.42
N ASN A 46 7.94 -10.46 -11.70
CA ASN A 46 8.61 -10.15 -10.43
C ASN A 46 7.70 -9.56 -9.34
N ALA A 47 6.38 -9.65 -9.48
CA ALA A 47 5.45 -9.21 -8.44
C ALA A 47 5.59 -10.16 -7.23
N LYS A 48 5.83 -9.58 -6.05
CA LYS A 48 5.91 -10.34 -4.80
C LYS A 48 4.51 -10.49 -4.20
N VAL A 49 4.19 -11.68 -3.72
CA VAL A 49 2.90 -12.03 -3.12
C VAL A 49 3.16 -12.61 -1.74
N MET A 50 2.42 -12.13 -0.74
CA MET A 50 2.53 -12.57 0.64
C MET A 50 1.29 -13.34 1.10
N LEU A 51 1.52 -14.30 1.99
CA LEU A 51 0.50 -14.99 2.77
C LEU A 51 0.29 -14.25 4.10
N LEU A 52 -0.97 -13.98 4.42
CA LEU A 52 -1.40 -13.29 5.63
C LEU A 52 -2.20 -14.23 6.52
N GLY A 53 -1.86 -14.27 7.80
CA GLY A 53 -2.66 -14.89 8.85
C GLY A 53 -3.74 -13.93 9.35
N CYS A 54 -4.99 -14.39 9.36
CA CYS A 54 -6.12 -13.54 9.77
C CYS A 54 -6.68 -13.94 11.15
N LYS A 55 -6.80 -12.96 12.04
CA LYS A 55 -7.43 -13.08 13.36
C LYS A 55 -8.76 -12.35 13.37
N ILE A 56 -9.67 -12.79 14.23
CA ILE A 56 -10.93 -12.07 14.47
C ILE A 56 -10.71 -11.14 15.65
N LEU A 57 -10.97 -9.86 15.45
CA LEU A 57 -10.68 -8.81 16.43
C LEU A 57 -11.88 -8.44 17.29
N SER A 58 -13.10 -8.68 16.82
CA SER A 58 -14.28 -8.28 17.57
C SER A 58 -15.45 -9.24 17.38
N VAL A 59 -16.43 -9.10 18.28
CA VAL A 59 -17.64 -9.93 18.34
C VAL A 59 -18.49 -9.81 17.07
N ASN A 60 -18.32 -8.74 16.29
CA ASN A 60 -19.02 -8.55 15.01
C ASN A 60 -18.40 -9.36 13.84
N GLY A 61 -17.34 -10.13 14.10
CA GLY A 61 -16.66 -10.93 13.09
C GLY A 61 -15.63 -10.16 12.27
N SER A 62 -15.26 -8.93 12.66
CA SER A 62 -14.21 -8.18 11.97
C SER A 62 -12.90 -8.95 11.96
N ARG A 63 -12.31 -9.08 10.76
CA ARG A 63 -11.06 -9.80 10.52
C ARG A 63 -9.92 -8.80 10.36
N SER A 64 -8.81 -9.07 11.02
CA SER A 64 -7.53 -8.40 10.76
C SER A 64 -6.55 -9.40 10.18
N CYS A 65 -5.99 -9.07 9.01
CA CYS A 65 -5.04 -9.88 8.26
C CYS A 65 -3.71 -9.12 8.17
N SER A 66 -3.02 -8.97 9.30
CA SER A 66 -1.77 -8.21 9.42
C SER A 66 -0.52 -9.08 9.50
N ASP A 67 -0.65 -10.34 9.88
CA ASP A 67 0.48 -11.18 10.23
C ASP A 67 1.03 -11.82 8.95
N GLN A 68 2.10 -11.25 8.39
CA GLN A 68 2.79 -11.81 7.23
C GLN A 68 3.53 -13.09 7.65
N LEU A 69 3.21 -14.20 6.97
CA LEU A 69 3.75 -15.52 7.31
C LEU A 69 4.86 -15.96 6.36
N MET A 70 4.67 -15.69 5.07
CA MET A 70 5.64 -16.00 4.02
C MET A 70 5.37 -15.14 2.79
N ASP A 71 6.31 -15.09 1.86
CA ASP A 71 6.13 -14.49 0.56
C ASP A 71 6.83 -15.29 -0.54
N VAL A 72 6.40 -15.06 -1.78
CA VAL A 72 7.02 -15.59 -2.99
C VAL A 72 7.00 -14.53 -4.08
N THR A 73 7.95 -14.61 -5.01
CA THR A 73 7.99 -13.76 -6.20
C THR A 73 7.47 -14.53 -7.40
N ALA A 74 6.68 -13.88 -8.25
CA ALA A 74 6.23 -14.47 -9.51
C ALA A 74 7.44 -14.91 -10.37
N ASP A 75 7.33 -16.10 -10.96
CA ASP A 75 8.35 -16.71 -11.79
C ASP A 75 8.49 -16.06 -13.17
N GLN A 76 9.36 -16.61 -14.01
CA GLN A 76 9.58 -16.14 -15.39
C GLN A 76 8.33 -16.27 -16.28
N ASN A 77 7.40 -17.17 -15.93
CA ASN A 77 6.11 -17.32 -16.61
C ASN A 77 5.02 -16.41 -16.01
N VAL A 78 5.40 -15.52 -15.10
CA VAL A 78 4.54 -14.56 -14.42
C VAL A 78 3.46 -15.24 -13.56
N ASN A 79 3.80 -16.40 -12.98
CA ASN A 79 2.94 -17.12 -12.05
C ASN A 79 3.62 -17.26 -10.69
N PHE A 80 2.82 -17.40 -9.64
CA PHE A 80 3.31 -17.71 -8.31
C PHE A 80 2.69 -19.01 -7.81
N SER A 81 3.39 -19.69 -6.92
CA SER A 81 2.89 -20.87 -6.19
C SER A 81 3.39 -20.83 -4.75
N MET A 82 2.49 -21.07 -3.81
CA MET A 82 2.78 -21.18 -2.37
C MET A 82 2.15 -22.44 -1.82
N ASP A 83 2.91 -23.17 -1.03
CA ASP A 83 2.43 -24.31 -0.25
C ASP A 83 2.70 -24.02 1.22
N PHE A 84 1.68 -24.15 2.06
CA PHE A 84 1.83 -23.98 3.49
C PHE A 84 0.95 -24.95 4.28
N THR A 85 1.36 -25.22 5.51
CA THR A 85 0.62 -26.04 6.47
C THR A 85 0.16 -25.15 7.61
N ALA A 86 -1.14 -25.15 7.90
CA ALA A 86 -1.70 -24.32 8.96
C ALA A 86 -1.16 -24.72 10.34
N GLU A 87 -0.77 -23.72 11.14
CA GLU A 87 -0.27 -23.92 12.51
C GLU A 87 -1.38 -24.01 13.57
N GLY A 88 -2.63 -23.66 13.22
CA GLY A 88 -3.73 -23.60 14.19
C GLY A 88 -3.94 -22.24 14.86
N ASN A 89 -3.12 -21.24 14.52
CA ASN A 89 -3.12 -19.93 15.18
C ASN A 89 -4.16 -18.93 14.63
N TYR A 90 -4.59 -19.12 13.37
CA TYR A 90 -5.40 -18.16 12.61
C TYR A 90 -6.80 -18.69 12.29
N HIS A 91 -7.76 -17.78 12.13
CA HIS A 91 -9.16 -18.11 11.75
C HIS A 91 -9.32 -18.32 10.25
N SER A 92 -8.44 -17.70 9.47
CA SER A 92 -8.42 -17.77 8.01
C SER A 92 -7.05 -17.31 7.52
N TYR A 93 -6.81 -17.50 6.24
CA TYR A 93 -5.61 -17.02 5.56
C TYR A 93 -6.03 -16.25 4.33
N ASP A 94 -5.24 -15.24 4.00
CA ASP A 94 -5.44 -14.40 2.83
C ASP A 94 -4.12 -14.30 2.04
N VAL A 95 -4.21 -13.94 0.77
CA VAL A 95 -3.05 -13.55 -0.04
C VAL A 95 -3.17 -12.14 -0.56
N ALA A 96 -2.05 -11.42 -0.62
CA ALA A 96 -1.99 -10.06 -1.12
C ALA A 96 -0.69 -9.82 -1.87
N MET A 97 -0.70 -8.88 -2.82
CA MET A 97 0.54 -8.39 -3.42
C MET A 97 1.32 -7.56 -2.40
N VAL A 98 2.64 -7.68 -2.38
CA VAL A 98 3.53 -6.79 -1.62
C VAL A 98 3.77 -5.55 -2.46
N GLU A 99 3.53 -4.38 -1.87
CA GLU A 99 3.82 -3.10 -2.52
C GLU A 99 5.33 -2.86 -2.52
N ASN A 100 5.84 -2.32 -3.61
CA ASN A 100 7.23 -1.91 -3.76
C ASN A 100 7.31 -0.67 -4.66
N GLU A 101 8.51 -0.32 -5.11
CA GLU A 101 8.68 0.87 -5.95
C GLU A 101 8.15 0.77 -7.37
N ASP A 102 7.94 -0.46 -7.87
CA ASP A 102 7.43 -0.74 -9.21
C ASP A 102 5.96 -1.11 -9.22
N TYR A 103 5.42 -1.60 -8.10
CA TYR A 103 4.07 -2.15 -7.99
C TYR A 103 3.34 -1.67 -6.75
N VAL A 104 2.10 -1.22 -6.92
CA VAL A 104 1.20 -0.85 -5.83
C VAL A 104 -0.11 -1.62 -5.89
N ARG A 105 -0.77 -1.81 -4.74
CA ARG A 105 -2.10 -2.42 -4.69
C ARG A 105 -3.17 -1.37 -5.02
N PRO A 106 -4.26 -1.76 -5.71
CA PRO A 106 -5.44 -0.90 -5.81
C PRO A 106 -6.03 -0.62 -4.43
N ARG A 107 -6.38 0.64 -4.14
CA ARG A 107 -6.89 1.06 -2.81
C ARG A 107 -8.13 0.27 -2.33
N SER A 108 -8.91 -0.30 -3.24
CA SER A 108 -10.16 -0.98 -2.93
C SER A 108 -10.01 -2.46 -2.55
N ILE A 109 -8.84 -3.07 -2.73
CA ILE A 109 -8.63 -4.51 -2.50
C ILE A 109 -7.34 -4.76 -1.74
N TYR A 110 -7.46 -5.15 -0.47
CA TYR A 110 -6.31 -5.38 0.40
C TYR A 110 -5.74 -6.79 0.29
N SER A 111 -6.61 -7.79 0.11
CA SER A 111 -6.24 -9.20 0.11
C SER A 111 -7.36 -10.10 -0.43
N TYR A 112 -7.03 -11.36 -0.71
CA TYR A 112 -7.93 -12.39 -1.22
C TYR A 112 -7.99 -13.54 -0.23
N GLN A 113 -9.19 -13.82 0.29
CA GLN A 113 -9.38 -14.91 1.25
C GLN A 113 -9.20 -16.28 0.59
N LEU A 114 -8.46 -17.15 1.27
CA LEU A 114 -8.21 -18.52 0.87
C LEU A 114 -9.23 -19.49 1.48
N VAL A 115 -9.49 -20.58 0.77
CA VAL A 115 -10.14 -21.77 1.32
C VAL A 115 -9.07 -22.72 1.84
N ALA A 116 -8.98 -22.83 3.17
CA ALA A 116 -8.02 -23.72 3.82
C ALA A 116 -8.28 -25.19 3.43
N GLY A 117 -7.21 -25.96 3.21
CA GLY A 117 -7.29 -27.37 2.86
C GLY A 117 -7.54 -27.64 1.38
N LYS A 118 -7.52 -26.61 0.54
CA LYS A 118 -7.76 -26.72 -0.90
C LYS A 118 -6.61 -26.11 -1.71
N GLU A 119 -6.59 -26.45 -3.00
CA GLU A 119 -5.87 -25.66 -3.99
C GLU A 119 -6.68 -24.41 -4.33
N ASN A 120 -6.05 -23.25 -4.21
CA ASN A 120 -6.63 -21.94 -4.46
C ASN A 120 -5.98 -21.36 -5.72
N ASN A 121 -6.78 -21.08 -6.75
CA ASN A 121 -6.32 -20.44 -7.98
C ASN A 121 -6.75 -18.97 -7.96
N ILE A 122 -5.79 -18.06 -7.75
CA ILE A 122 -6.04 -16.65 -7.43
C ILE A 122 -5.49 -15.73 -8.52
N LYS A 123 -6.31 -14.76 -8.92
CA LYS A 123 -5.90 -13.61 -9.72
C LYS A 123 -5.82 -12.40 -8.79
N ILE A 124 -4.60 -11.93 -8.52
CA ILE A 124 -4.37 -10.76 -7.66
C ILE A 124 -4.30 -9.52 -8.54
N ARG A 125 -4.94 -8.43 -8.14
CA ARG A 125 -4.82 -7.14 -8.82
C ARG A 125 -3.67 -6.35 -8.21
N GLY A 126 -2.80 -5.84 -9.06
CA GLY A 126 -1.77 -4.85 -8.78
C GLY A 126 -1.80 -3.76 -9.85
N ILE A 127 -0.99 -2.73 -9.67
CA ILE A 127 -0.79 -1.65 -10.64
C ILE A 127 0.71 -1.48 -10.81
N GLU A 128 1.20 -1.54 -12.05
CA GLU A 128 2.58 -1.17 -12.36
C GLU A 128 2.71 0.35 -12.40
N MET A 129 3.66 0.85 -11.60
CA MET A 129 3.99 2.27 -11.53
C MET A 129 4.56 2.72 -12.87
N ASN A 130 4.08 3.87 -13.36
CA ASN A 130 4.69 4.54 -14.51
C ASN A 130 5.90 5.34 -14.07
N VAL A 131 6.85 5.52 -14.98
CA VAL A 131 7.92 6.51 -14.80
C VAL A 131 7.40 7.84 -15.31
N MET A 132 7.49 8.86 -14.46
CA MET A 132 7.24 10.25 -14.81
C MET A 132 8.56 10.98 -14.89
N GLU A 133 8.78 11.69 -15.99
CA GLU A 133 9.86 12.66 -16.13
C GLU A 133 9.35 14.04 -15.70
N MET A 134 10.06 14.67 -14.76
CA MET A 134 9.81 16.02 -14.29
C MET A 134 11.04 16.89 -14.55
N HIS A 135 10.86 17.93 -15.36
CA HIS A 135 11.87 18.97 -15.53
C HIS A 135 11.71 19.96 -14.39
N LEU A 136 12.68 20.03 -13.47
CA LEU A 136 12.66 20.95 -12.34
C LEU A 136 13.70 22.03 -12.54
N LYS A 137 13.22 23.27 -12.60
CA LYS A 137 14.07 24.45 -12.65
C LYS A 137 13.71 25.40 -11.51
N VAL A 138 14.71 25.77 -10.71
CA VAL A 138 14.65 26.79 -9.66
C VAL A 138 15.67 27.85 -10.01
N SER A 139 15.20 28.99 -10.49
CA SER A 139 16.08 30.05 -11.02
C SER A 139 16.81 30.83 -9.93
N LYS A 140 16.21 30.96 -8.73
CA LYS A 140 16.74 31.65 -7.55
C LYS A 140 16.19 30.99 -6.29
N THR A 141 16.94 31.05 -5.17
CA THR A 141 16.47 30.59 -3.86
C THR A 141 17.35 31.18 -2.76
N THR A 142 16.77 31.56 -1.61
CA THR A 142 17.51 31.85 -0.37
C THR A 142 17.22 30.83 0.73
N ALA A 143 16.55 29.73 0.38
CA ALA A 143 16.31 28.64 1.30
C ALA A 143 17.63 27.95 1.67
N ASN A 144 17.77 27.54 2.92
CA ASN A 144 18.91 26.75 3.41
C ASN A 144 18.83 25.28 2.98
N SER A 145 17.62 24.77 2.71
CA SER A 145 17.41 23.43 2.19
C SER A 145 16.11 23.35 1.40
N MET A 146 16.08 22.48 0.40
CA MET A 146 14.91 22.21 -0.42
C MET A 146 14.63 20.71 -0.43
N VAL A 147 13.35 20.33 -0.41
CA VAL A 147 12.91 18.94 -0.39
C VAL A 147 11.71 18.79 -1.31
N LEU A 148 11.71 17.72 -2.11
CA LEU A 148 10.57 17.30 -2.91
C LEU A 148 10.04 15.97 -2.37
N PHE A 149 8.73 15.88 -2.16
CA PHE A 149 8.05 14.64 -1.86
C PHE A 149 7.19 14.20 -3.02
N VAL A 150 7.24 12.92 -3.37
CA VAL A 150 6.40 12.30 -4.40
C VAL A 150 5.84 11.00 -3.84
N ASN A 151 4.51 10.90 -3.69
CA ASN A 151 3.83 9.69 -3.19
C ASN A 151 4.58 9.01 -2.02
N TYR A 152 5.08 9.77 -1.02
CA TYR A 152 5.87 9.30 0.14
C TYR A 152 7.41 9.17 0.00
N LYS A 153 8.01 9.27 -1.19
CA LYS A 153 9.48 9.34 -1.33
C LYS A 153 9.97 10.79 -1.14
N ARG A 154 11.01 10.97 -0.32
CA ARG A 154 11.66 12.27 -0.06
C ARG A 154 12.93 12.39 -0.88
N LEU A 155 13.05 13.45 -1.67
CA LEU A 155 14.26 13.83 -2.39
C LEU A 155 14.78 15.15 -1.85
N ALA A 156 15.99 15.12 -1.28
CA ALA A 156 16.68 16.35 -0.88
C ALA A 156 17.27 17.02 -2.13
N LEU A 157 17.03 18.31 -2.27
CA LEU A 157 17.54 19.13 -3.35
C LEU A 157 18.58 20.12 -2.81
N PRO A 158 19.63 20.43 -3.59
CA PRO A 158 20.65 21.35 -3.14
C PRO A 158 20.08 22.77 -3.02
N ALA A 159 20.49 23.49 -1.97
CA ALA A 159 20.03 24.85 -1.63
C ALA A 159 20.62 25.95 -2.53
N LYS A 160 20.51 25.77 -3.85
CA LYS A 160 21.03 26.68 -4.87
C LYS A 160 20.14 26.60 -6.12
N PRO A 161 20.30 27.52 -7.09
CA PRO A 161 19.63 27.36 -8.37
C PRO A 161 19.89 26.00 -9.00
N ILE A 162 18.84 25.39 -9.54
CA ILE A 162 18.89 24.08 -10.17
C ILE A 162 18.14 24.11 -11.50
N ASP A 163 18.63 23.33 -12.46
CA ASP A 163 17.95 23.01 -13.70
C ASP A 163 18.27 21.54 -13.96
N THR A 164 17.30 20.65 -13.72
CA THR A 164 17.53 19.21 -13.69
C THR A 164 16.30 18.42 -14.10
N ILE A 165 16.53 17.21 -14.58
CA ILE A 165 15.48 16.25 -14.92
C ILE A 165 15.43 15.20 -13.81
N LEU A 166 14.25 14.99 -13.24
CA LEU A 166 13.99 14.04 -12.18
C LEU A 166 13.04 12.96 -12.68
N HIS A 167 13.30 11.72 -12.28
CA HIS A 167 12.46 10.58 -12.64
C HIS A 167 11.79 10.03 -11.39
N PHE A 168 10.47 9.88 -11.43
CA PHE A 168 9.68 9.35 -10.33
C PHE A 168 8.80 8.17 -10.76
N LYS A 169 8.51 7.29 -9.81
CA LYS A 169 7.49 6.25 -9.96
C LYS A 169 6.16 6.81 -9.50
N ILE A 170 5.17 6.82 -10.39
CA ILE A 170 3.84 7.35 -10.14
C ILE A 170 2.78 6.28 -10.38
N VAL A 171 1.65 6.36 -9.66
CA VAL A 171 0.50 5.50 -9.92
C VAL A 171 -0.15 5.99 -11.21
N PRO A 172 -0.23 5.17 -12.27
CA PRO A 172 -0.87 5.55 -13.51
C PRO A 172 -2.35 5.85 -13.27
N GLU A 173 -2.86 6.87 -13.96
CA GLU A 173 -4.28 7.24 -13.96
C GLU A 173 -4.87 7.66 -12.60
N GLU A 174 -4.04 7.83 -11.57
CA GLU A 174 -4.41 8.46 -10.30
C GLU A 174 -3.74 9.83 -10.17
N PHE A 175 -4.28 10.66 -9.28
CA PHE A 175 -3.62 11.88 -8.86
C PHE A 175 -2.43 11.54 -7.98
N ASN A 176 -1.25 11.95 -8.42
CA ASN A 176 -0.02 11.84 -7.66
C ASN A 176 0.23 13.20 -7.00
N ASP A 177 0.36 13.21 -5.67
CA ASP A 177 0.62 14.44 -4.92
C ASP A 177 2.13 14.69 -4.84
N PHE A 178 2.53 15.87 -5.28
CA PHE A 178 3.90 16.37 -5.15
C PHE A 178 3.92 17.46 -4.09
N TYR A 179 4.88 17.43 -3.17
CA TYR A 179 5.09 18.53 -2.22
C TYR A 179 6.49 19.06 -2.34
N PHE A 180 6.61 20.32 -2.71
CA PHE A 180 7.86 21.06 -2.56
C PHE A 180 7.90 21.67 -1.15
N PHE A 181 9.08 21.73 -0.54
CA PHE A 181 9.35 22.49 0.68
C PHE A 181 10.69 23.19 0.53
N ALA A 182 10.73 24.45 0.94
CA ALA A 182 11.93 25.26 1.05
C ALA A 182 12.01 25.77 2.49
N TYR A 183 13.11 25.52 3.19
CA TYR A 183 13.29 25.92 4.60
C TYR A 183 14.25 27.09 4.71
N TYR A 184 13.89 28.10 5.49
CA TYR A 184 14.63 29.35 5.63
C TYR A 184 15.35 29.45 7.00
N PRO A 185 16.45 30.23 7.11
CA PRO A 185 17.32 30.24 8.28
C PRO A 185 16.65 30.56 9.62
N LEU A 186 15.54 31.29 9.61
CA LEU A 186 14.91 31.82 10.81
C LEU A 186 13.62 31.09 11.22
N ASP A 187 13.14 30.13 10.41
CA ASP A 187 11.84 29.51 10.68
C ASP A 187 11.70 28.15 9.99
N VAL A 188 11.72 27.07 10.77
CA VAL A 188 11.52 25.69 10.27
C VAL A 188 10.09 25.47 9.77
N SER A 189 9.18 26.40 10.09
CA SER A 189 7.75 26.31 9.78
C SER A 189 7.35 27.02 8.48
N ARG A 190 8.22 27.85 7.90
CA ARG A 190 7.97 28.55 6.62
C ARG A 190 8.40 27.66 5.47
N GLY A 191 7.47 26.85 4.97
CA GLY A 191 7.66 26.05 3.76
C GLY A 191 6.66 26.46 2.68
N LEU A 192 7.13 26.74 1.47
CA LEU A 192 6.26 26.84 0.30
C LEU A 192 5.72 25.43 -0.01
N ARG A 193 4.52 25.10 0.47
CA ARG A 193 3.84 23.85 0.11
C ARG A 193 3.05 24.07 -1.18
N GLU A 194 3.52 23.49 -2.26
CA GLU A 194 2.77 23.39 -3.50
C GLU A 194 2.37 21.94 -3.72
N THR A 195 1.06 21.71 -3.88
CA THR A 195 0.53 20.40 -4.25
C THR A 195 0.27 20.38 -5.75
N LEU A 196 1.09 19.65 -6.50
CA LEU A 196 0.79 19.38 -7.90
C LEU A 196 0.01 18.10 -7.98
N ARG A 197 -1.15 18.15 -8.64
CA ARG A 197 -1.93 16.98 -8.99
C ARG A 197 -1.67 16.67 -10.45
N LEU A 198 -0.69 15.82 -10.69
CA LEU A 198 -0.32 15.43 -12.04
C LEU A 198 -1.24 14.31 -12.53
N GLY A 199 -1.78 14.51 -13.73
CA GLY A 199 -2.73 13.61 -14.39
C GLY A 199 -2.05 12.45 -15.11
N LYS A 200 -2.72 11.90 -16.13
CA LYS A 200 -2.38 10.62 -16.79
C LYS A 200 -1.12 10.63 -17.66
N GLU A 201 -0.39 11.74 -17.77
CA GLU A 201 0.64 11.90 -18.79
C GLU A 201 2.04 11.43 -18.33
N PRO A 202 2.78 10.70 -19.19
CA PRO A 202 4.07 10.11 -18.85
C PRO A 202 5.21 11.13 -18.71
N VAL A 203 5.06 12.32 -19.30
CA VAL A 203 6.02 13.42 -19.21
C VAL A 203 5.26 14.65 -18.76
N VAL A 204 5.70 15.26 -17.66
CA VAL A 204 5.13 16.52 -17.19
C VAL A 204 6.25 17.55 -17.11
N TYR A 205 6.12 18.60 -17.91
CA TYR A 205 6.96 19.78 -17.76
C TYR A 205 6.47 20.62 -16.58
N TYR A 206 7.34 20.87 -15.60
CA TYR A 206 7.01 21.66 -14.41
C TYR A 206 8.09 22.70 -14.11
N GLU A 207 7.95 23.90 -14.67
CA GLU A 207 8.81 25.02 -14.32
C GLU A 207 8.25 25.78 -13.12
N LYS A 208 9.07 25.99 -12.08
CA LYS A 208 8.69 26.83 -10.93
C LYS A 208 9.79 27.82 -10.59
N ILE A 209 9.48 29.10 -10.79
CA ILE A 209 10.30 30.18 -10.23
C ILE A 209 9.88 30.34 -8.77
N VAL A 210 10.78 30.02 -7.84
CA VAL A 210 10.59 30.29 -6.41
C VAL A 210 11.26 31.63 -6.12
N GLU A 211 10.48 32.68 -5.95
CA GLU A 211 10.98 33.99 -5.51
C GLU A 211 10.69 34.19 -4.02
N ASP A 212 11.61 34.80 -3.27
CA ASP A 212 11.47 34.98 -1.81
C ASP A 212 10.19 35.72 -1.38
N THR A 213 9.58 36.47 -2.29
CA THR A 213 8.33 37.19 -2.09
C THR A 213 7.09 36.29 -2.00
N ASP A 214 7.14 35.05 -2.50
CA ASP A 214 6.00 34.11 -2.45
C ASP A 214 5.73 33.58 -1.03
N VAL A 215 6.66 33.75 -0.10
CA VAL A 215 6.57 33.29 1.31
C VAL A 215 5.66 34.19 2.17
N LEU A 216 5.35 35.41 1.71
CA LEU A 216 4.58 36.39 2.51
C LEU A 216 3.06 36.33 2.32
N SER A 217 2.52 35.48 1.44
CA SER A 217 1.10 35.57 1.04
C SER A 217 0.19 34.39 1.40
N ARG A 218 0.64 33.36 2.14
CA ARG A 218 -0.25 32.25 2.55
C ARG A 218 -0.14 31.91 4.04
N ASN A 219 -0.57 32.85 4.87
CA ASN A 219 -1.16 32.58 6.17
C ASN A 219 -2.57 33.18 6.20
N VAL A 220 -3.53 32.47 5.61
CA VAL A 220 -4.94 32.54 6.03
C VAL A 220 -5.52 31.14 5.87
N PHE A 221 -5.48 30.37 6.95
CA PHE A 221 -6.52 29.50 7.54
C PHE A 221 -5.88 28.42 8.41
#